data_AF-A0A7S3CU31-F1
#
_entry.id   AF-A0A7S3CU31-F1
#
_cell.length_a   1.000
_cell.length_b   1.000
_cell.length_c   1.000
_cell.angle_alpha   90.00
_cell.angle_beta   90.00
_cell.angle_gamma   90.00
#
_symmetry.space_group_name_H-M   'P 1'
#
loop_
_entity.id
_entity.type
_entity.pdbx_description
1 polymer ?
#
loop_
_entity_poly.entity_id
_entity_poly.type
_entity_poly.pdbx_seq_one_letter_code
_entity_poly.pdbx_strand_id
1 'polypeptide(L)'
;MFANLMQPMDMPSFAPTPLPFELPPLFPSFGKPDEMPTDKPQCPFQAFFNGLFNPQEPEPCVLNEEDTYADDNVFMREFGRTAYKSVLRGMYKSEELPITDECFGEWMQEPMETVSSLMDLAFDDPFEISVKYAKDVSNKLIDAHAKMHKTCMFKTVYDEANDWCIDNIDMCLGSDDKMVSRLMTHGWGLIPKVSELFNFVFFTSDCISDKDFIQEMGRIIEDFTSIFSLLFGVELVHDPSVKPIHYSQTKLNEIFDEYYANQTQIAQELPSLDYFGAMW
;
A
#
# COMPACT_ATOMS: atom_id res chain seq x y z
N MET A 1 -42.36 -27.45 13.91
CA MET A 1 -41.95 -26.06 14.21
C MET A 1 -40.73 -26.15 15.09
N PHE A 2 -39.48 -25.94 14.71
CA PHE A 2 -38.80 -25.34 13.57
C PHE A 2 -37.56 -26.22 13.29
N ALA A 3 -37.46 -26.80 12.10
CA ALA A 3 -36.25 -27.45 11.59
C ALA A 3 -36.47 -27.74 10.10
N ASN A 4 -36.36 -26.71 9.25
CA ASN A 4 -36.33 -26.82 7.79
C ASN A 4 -36.06 -25.45 7.12
N LEU A 5 -34.93 -24.83 7.41
CA LEU A 5 -34.45 -23.63 6.67
C LEU A 5 -32.92 -23.62 6.63
N MET A 6 -32.32 -24.64 6.01
CA MET A 6 -30.98 -24.56 5.40
C MET A 6 -30.97 -25.58 4.26
N GLN A 7 -31.39 -25.15 3.07
CA GLN A 7 -30.98 -25.82 1.84
C GLN A 7 -29.74 -25.11 1.32
N PRO A 8 -28.68 -25.84 0.93
CA PRO A 8 -27.53 -25.25 0.29
C PRO A 8 -27.96 -24.70 -1.08
N MET A 9 -27.62 -23.45 -1.36
CA MET A 9 -27.69 -22.93 -2.71
C MET A 9 -26.54 -23.56 -3.50
N ASP A 10 -26.87 -24.34 -4.51
CA ASP A 10 -25.90 -24.82 -5.51
C ASP A 10 -25.34 -23.61 -6.25
N MET A 11 -24.11 -23.22 -5.91
CA MET A 11 -23.35 -22.29 -6.74
C MET A 11 -22.91 -23.03 -8.01
N PRO A 12 -23.04 -22.42 -9.21
CA PRO A 12 -22.48 -22.99 -10.42
C PRO A 12 -20.97 -23.14 -10.26
N SER A 13 -20.49 -24.36 -10.43
CA SER A 13 -19.08 -24.71 -10.52
C SER A 13 -18.46 -23.97 -11.71
N PHE A 14 -17.88 -22.81 -11.45
CA PHE A 14 -16.87 -22.23 -12.34
C PHE A 14 -15.59 -23.03 -12.15
N ALA A 15 -15.38 -24.01 -13.02
CA ALA A 15 -14.05 -24.59 -13.17
C ALA A 15 -13.14 -23.48 -13.72
N PRO A 16 -12.06 -23.10 -13.01
CA PRO A 16 -11.14 -22.10 -13.51
C PRO A 16 -10.51 -22.64 -14.80
N THR A 17 -10.68 -21.88 -15.89
CA THR A 17 -9.93 -22.14 -17.12
C THR A 17 -8.45 -21.95 -16.79
N PRO A 18 -7.56 -22.92 -17.07
CA PRO A 18 -6.15 -22.78 -16.77
C PRO A 18 -5.59 -21.61 -17.60
N LEU A 19 -5.14 -20.56 -16.92
CA LEU A 19 -4.40 -19.47 -17.54
C LEU A 19 -3.07 -20.02 -18.08
N PRO A 20 -2.66 -19.68 -19.31
CA PRO A 20 -1.41 -20.19 -19.92
C PRO A 20 -0.15 -19.45 -19.44
N PHE A 21 -0.18 -18.84 -18.25
CA PHE A 21 0.96 -18.12 -17.68
C PHE A 21 1.32 -18.76 -16.34
N GLU A 22 2.38 -19.57 -16.33
CA GLU A 22 3.12 -19.86 -15.11
C GLU A 22 3.76 -18.56 -14.64
N LEU A 23 3.14 -17.91 -13.65
CA LEU A 23 3.79 -16.82 -12.93
C LEU A 23 5.01 -17.40 -12.20
N PRO A 24 6.18 -16.75 -12.28
CA PRO A 24 7.30 -17.14 -11.42
C PRO A 24 6.87 -17.07 -9.95
N PRO A 25 7.48 -17.86 -9.05
CA PRO A 25 7.13 -17.84 -7.64
C PRO A 25 7.21 -16.41 -7.11
N LEU A 26 6.08 -15.93 -6.58
CA LEU A 26 5.87 -14.57 -6.04
C LEU A 26 6.78 -14.24 -4.85
N PHE A 27 7.55 -15.20 -4.37
CA PHE A 27 8.57 -15.02 -3.35
C PHE A 27 9.83 -15.76 -3.82
N PRO A 28 10.94 -15.05 -4.11
CA PRO A 28 12.23 -15.73 -4.21
C PRO A 28 12.46 -16.48 -2.90
N SER A 29 12.91 -17.74 -2.96
CA SER A 29 13.35 -18.44 -1.76
C SER A 29 14.44 -17.60 -1.12
N PHE A 30 14.15 -16.98 0.02
CA PHE A 30 15.18 -16.37 0.84
C PHE A 30 16.20 -17.47 1.12
N GLY A 31 17.42 -17.29 0.62
CA GLY A 31 18.52 -18.21 0.86
C GLY A 31 18.68 -18.44 2.36
N LYS A 32 19.18 -19.61 2.75
CA LYS A 32 19.46 -19.91 4.16
C LYS A 32 20.29 -18.77 4.75
N PRO A 33 19.94 -18.28 5.97
CA PRO A 33 20.64 -17.16 6.61
C PRO A 33 22.16 -17.39 6.80
N ASP A 34 22.61 -18.64 6.75
CA ASP A 34 24.00 -19.02 7.02
C ASP A 34 25.00 -18.73 5.87
N GLU A 35 24.53 -18.29 4.69
CA GLU A 35 25.38 -18.01 3.53
C GLU A 35 25.34 -16.55 3.04
N MET A 36 24.83 -15.61 3.85
CA MET A 36 25.03 -14.19 3.55
C MET A 36 26.46 -13.78 3.93
N PRO A 37 27.28 -13.28 2.97
CA PRO A 37 28.61 -12.80 3.28
C PRO A 37 28.51 -11.64 4.27
N THR A 38 29.10 -11.85 5.45
CA THR A 38 29.09 -10.95 6.62
C THR A 38 29.89 -9.66 6.44
N ASP A 39 30.41 -9.37 5.24
CA ASP A 39 31.25 -8.20 4.99
C ASP A 39 30.50 -7.16 4.16
N LYS A 40 29.76 -6.33 4.90
CA LYS A 40 29.36 -4.93 4.67
C LYS A 40 27.84 -4.70 4.65
N PRO A 41 27.35 -3.65 5.33
CA PRO A 41 25.94 -3.28 5.33
C PRO A 41 25.55 -2.84 3.91
N GLN A 42 24.86 -3.71 3.19
CA GLN A 42 24.06 -3.29 2.04
C GLN A 42 22.68 -2.90 2.57
N CYS A 43 22.13 -1.78 2.10
CA CYS A 43 20.75 -1.40 2.42
C CYS A 43 19.81 -2.55 1.99
N PRO A 44 19.13 -3.25 2.92
CA PRO A 44 18.40 -4.48 2.62
C PRO A 44 17.31 -4.28 1.56
N PHE A 45 16.68 -3.11 1.57
CA PHE A 45 15.64 -2.74 0.64
C PHE A 45 16.18 -2.54 -0.79
N GLN A 46 17.37 -1.95 -0.93
CA GLN A 46 18.00 -1.76 -2.24
C GLN A 46 18.47 -3.10 -2.82
N ALA A 47 19.01 -3.99 -1.98
CA ALA A 47 19.35 -5.35 -2.41
C ALA A 47 18.12 -6.11 -2.95
N PHE A 48 16.95 -5.93 -2.32
CA PHE A 48 15.69 -6.49 -2.81
C PHE A 48 15.29 -5.95 -4.19
N PHE A 49 15.31 -4.62 -4.40
CA PHE A 49 14.93 -4.02 -5.70
C PHE A 49 15.95 -4.28 -6.80
N ASN A 50 17.25 -4.23 -6.50
CA ASN A 50 18.32 -4.56 -7.45
C ASN A 50 18.20 -6.02 -7.88
N GLY A 51 17.96 -6.95 -6.95
CA GLY A 51 17.72 -8.35 -7.28
C GLY A 51 16.51 -8.57 -8.22
N LEU A 52 15.53 -7.67 -8.18
CA LEU A 52 14.33 -7.72 -9.01
C LEU A 52 14.52 -7.12 -10.41
N PHE A 53 15.29 -6.03 -10.53
CA PHE A 53 15.33 -5.21 -11.77
C PHE A 53 16.71 -4.95 -12.36
N ASN A 54 17.79 -5.11 -11.59
CA ASN A 54 19.16 -4.87 -12.05
C ASN A 54 20.13 -5.92 -11.49
N PRO A 55 20.39 -7.02 -12.21
CA PRO A 55 21.23 -8.11 -11.73
C PRO A 55 22.74 -7.79 -11.67
N GLN A 56 23.15 -6.55 -11.93
CA GLN A 56 24.55 -6.16 -11.71
C GLN A 56 24.86 -6.13 -10.23
N GLU A 57 25.96 -6.79 -9.83
CA GLU A 57 26.49 -6.69 -8.48
C GLU A 57 26.78 -5.22 -8.16
N PRO A 58 26.14 -4.65 -7.12
CA PRO A 58 26.36 -3.25 -6.77
C PRO A 58 27.83 -3.06 -6.36
N GLU A 59 28.43 -1.91 -6.74
CA GLU A 59 29.76 -1.57 -6.25
C GLU A 59 29.76 -1.54 -4.71
N PRO A 60 30.79 -2.09 -4.05
CA PRO A 60 30.80 -2.21 -2.59
C PRO A 60 30.86 -0.83 -1.94
N CYS A 61 29.72 -0.41 -1.42
CA CYS A 61 29.55 0.80 -0.64
C CYS A 61 30.14 0.64 0.78
N VAL A 62 30.76 1.69 1.32
CA VAL A 62 31.19 1.76 2.73
C VAL A 62 30.50 2.97 3.36
N LEU A 63 29.38 2.73 4.04
CA LEU A 63 28.73 3.72 4.90
C LEU A 63 29.45 3.79 6.25
N ASN A 64 29.49 4.96 6.88
CA ASN A 64 29.94 5.06 8.27
C ASN A 64 28.80 4.64 9.22
N GLU A 65 29.14 4.24 10.44
CA GLU A 65 28.12 3.91 11.46
C GLU A 65 27.18 5.10 11.75
N GLU A 66 27.66 6.34 11.61
CA GLU A 66 26.85 7.56 11.77
C GLU A 66 25.82 7.76 10.65
N ASP A 67 26.02 7.12 9.50
CA ASP A 67 25.14 7.21 8.32
C ASP A 67 24.03 6.15 8.33
N THR A 68 24.09 5.21 9.29
CA THR A 68 23.14 4.10 9.44
C THR A 68 22.42 4.17 10.77
N TYR A 69 21.16 3.78 10.83
CA TYR A 69 20.51 3.54 12.11
C TYR A 69 21.11 2.29 12.76
N ALA A 70 21.48 2.40 14.03
CA ALA A 70 22.00 1.26 14.78
C ALA A 70 20.93 0.18 15.07
N ASP A 71 19.65 0.54 14.96
CA ASP A 71 18.50 -0.33 15.25
C ASP A 71 17.50 -0.29 14.08
N ASP A 72 17.29 -1.45 13.45
CA ASP A 72 16.37 -1.63 12.33
C ASP A 72 14.93 -1.22 12.68
N ASN A 73 14.51 -1.36 13.94
CA ASN A 73 13.17 -0.93 14.36
C ASN A 73 13.03 0.59 14.32
N VAL A 74 14.11 1.33 14.63
CA VAL A 74 14.13 2.79 14.51
C VAL A 74 14.05 3.18 13.04
N PHE A 75 14.83 2.55 12.17
CA PHE A 75 14.76 2.77 10.72
C PHE A 75 13.34 2.53 10.20
N MET A 76 12.76 1.36 10.47
CA MET A 76 11.43 0.98 9.99
C MET A 76 10.33 1.92 10.50
N ARG A 77 10.44 2.39 11.74
CA ARG A 77 9.51 3.36 12.32
C ARG A 77 9.61 4.72 11.62
N GLU A 78 10.82 5.26 11.46
CA GLU A 78 11.03 6.56 10.80
C GLU A 78 10.65 6.50 9.31
N PHE A 79 10.94 5.38 8.64
CA PHE A 79 10.50 5.11 7.28
C PHE A 79 8.97 5.07 7.20
N GLY A 80 8.30 4.27 8.03
CA GLY A 80 6.84 4.17 8.05
C GLY A 80 6.15 5.51 8.33
N ARG A 81 6.70 6.29 9.27
CA ARG A 81 6.26 7.66 9.58
C ARG A 81 6.36 8.59 8.37
N THR A 82 7.51 8.58 7.71
CA THR A 82 7.80 9.43 6.56
C THR A 82 6.96 9.03 5.36
N ALA A 83 6.89 7.73 5.06
CA ALA A 83 6.06 7.17 3.99
C ALA A 83 4.58 7.54 4.19
N TYR A 84 4.02 7.32 5.37
CA TYR A 84 2.62 7.63 5.63
C TYR A 84 2.32 9.14 5.55
N LYS A 85 3.16 10.00 6.15
CA LYS A 85 3.04 11.46 6.01
C LYS A 85 3.07 11.89 4.54
N SER A 86 3.96 11.29 3.76
CA SER A 86 4.12 11.57 2.32
C SER A 86 2.90 11.13 1.52
N VAL A 87 2.34 9.95 1.82
CA VAL A 87 1.05 9.50 1.24
C VAL A 87 -0.04 10.54 1.48
N LEU A 88 -0.21 10.98 2.73
CA LEU A 88 -1.23 11.96 3.09
C LEU A 88 -1.00 13.32 2.41
N ARG A 89 0.24 13.80 2.31
CA ARG A 89 0.54 15.06 1.60
C ARG A 89 0.16 14.97 0.13
N GLY A 90 0.50 13.88 -0.54
CA GLY A 90 0.12 13.68 -1.94
C GLY A 90 -1.40 13.56 -2.13
N MET A 91 -2.09 12.90 -1.20
CA MET A 91 -3.56 12.72 -1.24
C MET A 91 -4.34 14.00 -0.96
N TYR A 92 -3.99 14.73 0.12
CA TYR A 92 -4.66 15.98 0.51
C TYR A 92 -4.11 17.22 -0.20
N LYS A 93 -2.96 17.10 -0.88
CA LYS A 93 -2.24 18.22 -1.50
C LYS A 93 -1.99 19.38 -0.51
N SER A 94 -1.71 19.03 0.75
CA SER A 94 -1.55 19.97 1.87
C SER A 94 -0.28 19.67 2.66
N GLU A 95 0.45 20.72 3.06
CA GLU A 95 1.59 20.60 3.99
C GLU A 95 1.13 20.33 5.43
N GLU A 96 -0.01 20.90 5.81
CA GLU A 96 -0.66 20.67 7.10
C GLU A 96 -1.43 19.34 7.03
N LEU A 97 -1.00 18.36 7.83
CA LEU A 97 -1.58 17.03 7.86
C LEU A 97 -2.52 16.86 9.05
N PRO A 98 -3.57 16.05 8.92
CA PRO A 98 -4.52 15.79 10.02
C PRO A 98 -3.97 14.90 11.13
N ILE A 99 -2.72 14.44 11.03
CA ILE A 99 -2.13 13.48 11.97
C ILE A 99 -1.20 14.15 12.97
N THR A 100 -1.10 13.58 14.16
CA THR A 100 -0.19 14.09 15.18
C THR A 100 1.24 13.63 14.91
N ASP A 101 2.22 14.34 15.47
CA ASP A 101 3.62 13.90 15.42
C ASP A 101 3.88 12.59 16.17
N GLU A 102 2.94 12.16 17.02
CA GLU A 102 2.98 10.85 17.68
C GLU A 102 2.59 9.69 16.76
N CYS A 103 2.07 9.95 15.56
CA CYS A 103 1.85 8.90 14.57
C CYS A 103 3.19 8.26 14.18
N PHE A 104 3.29 6.94 14.32
CA PHE A 104 4.56 6.19 14.26
C PHE A 104 5.64 6.71 15.23
N GLY A 105 5.24 7.18 16.42
CA GLY A 105 6.16 7.65 17.46
C GLY A 105 6.86 6.51 18.20
N GLU A 106 7.72 6.86 19.16
CA GLU A 106 8.56 5.92 19.94
C GLU A 106 7.79 4.79 20.62
N TRP A 107 6.50 5.00 20.91
CA TRP A 107 5.63 3.98 21.51
C TRP A 107 5.48 2.71 20.66
N MET A 108 5.79 2.77 19.35
CA MET A 108 5.75 1.59 18.48
C MET A 108 6.91 0.62 18.69
N GLN A 109 8.02 1.07 19.29
CA GLN A 109 9.23 0.29 19.41
C GLN A 109 9.02 -1.00 20.21
N GLU A 110 8.44 -0.90 21.42
CA GLU A 110 8.19 -2.07 22.26
C GLU A 110 7.26 -3.10 21.58
N PRO A 111 6.10 -2.73 21.00
CA PRO A 111 5.27 -3.67 20.23
C PRO A 111 6.02 -4.32 19.06
N MET A 112 6.84 -3.57 18.32
CA MET A 112 7.61 -4.12 17.18
C MET A 112 8.65 -5.13 17.66
N GLU A 113 9.42 -4.81 18.70
CA GLU A 113 10.41 -5.73 19.30
C GLU A 113 9.72 -7.00 19.85
N THR A 114 8.55 -6.85 20.47
CA THR A 114 7.77 -7.98 20.98
C THR A 114 7.29 -8.89 19.84
N VAL A 115 6.84 -8.30 18.72
CA VAL A 115 6.44 -9.06 17.53
C VAL A 115 7.64 -9.75 16.90
N SER A 116 8.76 -9.05 16.71
CA SER A 116 10.00 -9.65 16.18
C SER A 116 10.43 -10.84 17.02
N SER A 117 10.48 -10.68 18.34
CA SER A 117 10.83 -11.76 19.27
C SER A 117 9.87 -12.95 19.19
N LEU A 118 8.58 -12.71 18.97
CA LEU A 118 7.61 -13.78 18.74
C LEU A 118 7.84 -14.47 17.40
N MET A 119 8.17 -13.72 16.34
CA MET A 119 8.43 -14.28 15.01
C MET A 119 9.69 -15.14 15.03
N ASP A 120 10.78 -14.66 15.64
CA ASP A 120 12.03 -15.41 15.81
C ASP A 120 11.77 -16.73 16.55
N LEU A 121 11.06 -16.67 17.68
CA LEU A 121 10.67 -17.87 18.42
C LEU A 121 9.78 -18.80 17.60
N ALA A 122 8.86 -18.27 16.79
CA ALA A 122 7.98 -19.07 15.95
C ALA A 122 8.71 -19.78 14.81
N PHE A 123 9.78 -19.16 14.28
CA PHE A 123 10.63 -19.75 13.26
C PHE A 123 11.58 -20.81 13.83
N ASP A 124 12.10 -20.58 15.04
CA ASP A 124 13.01 -21.49 15.72
C ASP A 124 12.29 -22.72 16.32
N ASP A 125 11.28 -22.50 17.18
CA ASP A 125 10.43 -23.55 17.74
C ASP A 125 9.01 -23.02 18.04
N PRO A 126 8.04 -23.23 17.11
CA PRO A 126 6.68 -22.75 17.30
C PRO A 126 5.93 -23.42 18.47
N PHE A 127 6.42 -24.54 19.00
CA PHE A 127 5.80 -25.24 20.13
C PHE A 127 6.22 -24.69 21.50
N GLU A 128 7.29 -23.88 21.56
CA GLU A 128 7.74 -23.23 22.80
C GLU A 128 6.87 -22.03 23.18
N ILE A 129 6.07 -21.52 22.23
CA ILE A 129 5.19 -20.36 22.43
C ILE A 129 4.08 -20.69 23.44
N SER A 130 4.27 -20.26 24.69
CA SER A 130 3.25 -20.42 25.72
C SER A 130 2.01 -19.57 25.43
N VAL A 131 0.82 -20.07 25.78
CA VAL A 131 -0.45 -19.33 25.69
C VAL A 131 -0.39 -17.99 26.43
N LYS A 132 0.33 -17.93 27.56
CA LYS A 132 0.49 -16.70 28.33
C LYS A 132 1.28 -15.65 27.54
N TYR A 133 2.38 -16.06 26.90
CA TYR A 133 3.19 -15.17 26.07
C TYR A 133 2.40 -14.68 24.86
N ALA A 134 1.74 -15.59 24.13
CA ALA A 134 0.89 -15.21 22.99
C ALA A 134 -0.21 -14.20 23.38
N LYS A 135 -0.82 -14.35 24.56
CA LYS A 135 -1.81 -13.40 25.08
C LYS A 135 -1.21 -12.03 25.41
N ASP A 136 -0.01 -12.00 25.97
CA ASP A 136 0.70 -10.75 26.25
C ASP A 136 1.03 -9.98 24.98
N VAL A 137 1.62 -10.66 23.98
CA VAL A 137 1.89 -10.07 22.66
C VAL A 137 0.60 -9.56 22.01
N SER A 138 -0.48 -10.35 22.06
CA SER A 138 -1.78 -9.94 21.51
C SER A 138 -2.33 -8.67 22.19
N ASN A 139 -2.24 -8.56 23.52
CA ASN A 139 -2.69 -7.37 24.23
C ASN A 139 -1.87 -6.13 23.83
N LYS A 140 -0.54 -6.26 23.77
CA LYS A 140 0.35 -5.19 23.32
C LYS A 140 0.04 -4.74 21.90
N LEU A 141 -0.23 -5.68 21.00
CA LEU A 141 -0.65 -5.39 19.63
C LEU A 141 -2.00 -4.67 19.56
N ILE A 142 -2.98 -5.09 20.37
CA ILE A 142 -4.28 -4.42 20.46
C ILE A 142 -4.13 -2.98 20.96
N ASP A 143 -3.32 -2.77 22.00
CA ASP A 143 -3.07 -1.44 22.56
C ASP A 143 -2.32 -0.55 21.56
N ALA A 144 -1.31 -1.11 20.89
CA ALA A 144 -0.57 -0.46 19.81
C ALA A 144 -1.50 -0.05 18.65
N HIS A 145 -2.36 -0.97 18.21
CA HIS A 145 -3.33 -0.73 17.15
C HIS A 145 -4.35 0.35 17.54
N ALA A 146 -4.88 0.31 18.77
CA ALA A 146 -5.79 1.34 19.28
C ALA A 146 -5.13 2.72 19.33
N LYS A 147 -3.86 2.79 19.77
CA LYS A 147 -3.08 4.03 19.78
C LYS A 147 -2.79 4.51 18.35
N MET A 148 -2.42 3.61 17.46
CA MET A 148 -2.20 3.88 16.04
C MET A 148 -3.44 4.51 15.38
N HIS A 149 -4.62 3.94 15.61
CA HIS A 149 -5.88 4.50 15.11
C HIS A 149 -6.14 5.90 15.63
N LYS A 150 -5.80 6.18 16.89
CA LYS A 150 -5.99 7.48 17.51
C LYS A 150 -5.03 8.54 17.00
N THR A 151 -3.74 8.21 16.83
CA THR A 151 -2.69 9.18 16.48
C THR A 151 -2.53 9.37 14.97
N CYS A 152 -2.69 8.31 14.19
CA CYS A 152 -2.51 8.32 12.74
C CYS A 152 -3.80 8.52 11.94
N MET A 153 -4.96 8.53 12.61
CA MET A 153 -6.27 8.77 11.99
C MET A 153 -6.58 7.91 10.76
N PHE A 154 -6.02 6.70 10.67
CA PHE A 154 -6.20 5.79 9.53
C PHE A 154 -7.66 5.59 9.14
N LYS A 155 -8.54 5.44 10.15
CA LYS A 155 -9.97 5.27 9.93
C LYS A 155 -10.59 6.50 9.25
N THR A 156 -10.23 7.70 9.69
CA THR A 156 -10.74 8.94 9.10
C THR A 156 -10.30 9.08 7.65
N VAL A 157 -9.02 8.86 7.37
CA VAL A 157 -8.49 8.92 5.99
C VAL A 157 -9.18 7.90 5.09
N TYR A 158 -9.37 6.67 5.58
CA TYR A 158 -10.07 5.61 4.86
C TYR A 158 -11.54 5.98 4.59
N ASP A 159 -12.26 6.48 5.60
CA ASP A 159 -13.66 6.86 5.44
C ASP A 159 -13.80 8.06 4.50
N GLU A 160 -12.96 9.09 4.60
CA GLU A 160 -12.95 10.23 3.67
C GLU A 160 -12.66 9.81 2.23
N ALA A 161 -11.72 8.87 2.03
CA ALA A 161 -11.42 8.32 0.71
C ALA A 161 -12.61 7.54 0.12
N ASN A 162 -13.31 6.76 0.94
CA ASN A 162 -14.50 6.03 0.51
C ASN A 162 -15.69 6.95 0.26
N ASP A 163 -15.93 7.93 1.13
CA ASP A 163 -16.98 8.93 0.95
C ASP A 163 -16.78 9.66 -0.40
N TRP A 164 -15.55 10.14 -0.65
CA TRP A 164 -15.21 10.74 -1.94
C TRP A 164 -15.43 9.78 -3.11
N CYS A 165 -15.02 8.51 -2.96
CA CYS A 165 -15.16 7.50 -4.00
C CYS A 165 -16.62 7.19 -4.33
N ILE A 166 -17.49 7.08 -3.33
CA ILE A 166 -18.93 6.82 -3.50
C ILE A 166 -19.61 8.00 -4.18
N ASP A 167 -19.27 9.23 -3.78
CA ASP A 167 -19.79 10.45 -4.40
C ASP A 167 -19.31 10.64 -5.86
N ASN A 168 -18.20 10.00 -6.22
CA ASN A 168 -17.55 10.11 -7.53
C ASN A 168 -17.25 8.73 -8.14
N ILE A 169 -18.20 7.80 -8.07
CA ILE A 169 -17.97 6.38 -8.38
C ILE A 169 -17.39 6.11 -9.78
N ASP A 170 -17.84 6.87 -10.79
CA ASP A 170 -17.31 6.75 -12.15
C ASP A 170 -15.81 7.09 -12.22
N MET A 171 -15.40 8.11 -11.48
CA MET A 171 -14.02 8.59 -11.46
C MET A 171 -13.13 7.67 -10.60
N CYS A 172 -13.65 7.25 -9.45
CA CYS A 172 -12.95 6.37 -8.53
C CYS A 172 -12.63 5.01 -9.18
N LEU A 173 -13.59 4.44 -9.92
CA LEU A 173 -13.41 3.16 -10.63
C LEU A 173 -12.71 3.32 -11.99
N GLY A 174 -12.38 4.56 -12.39
CA GLY A 174 -11.75 4.86 -13.68
C GLY A 174 -12.63 4.52 -14.89
N SER A 175 -13.95 4.42 -14.70
CA SER A 175 -14.92 4.24 -15.77
C SER A 175 -15.30 5.54 -16.47
N ASP A 176 -14.79 6.68 -15.99
CA ASP A 176 -14.96 7.94 -16.69
C ASP A 176 -14.00 8.11 -17.88
N ASP A 177 -14.53 8.58 -19.01
CA ASP A 177 -13.74 8.82 -20.24
C ASP A 177 -12.69 9.95 -20.08
N LYS A 178 -12.54 10.52 -18.89
CA LYS A 178 -11.71 11.69 -18.60
C LYS A 178 -10.33 11.32 -18.05
N MET A 179 -10.04 10.04 -17.76
CA MET A 179 -8.71 9.64 -17.27
C MET A 179 -7.60 10.09 -18.22
N VAL A 180 -7.75 9.83 -19.53
CA VAL A 180 -6.77 10.26 -20.55
C VAL A 180 -6.69 11.79 -20.62
N SER A 181 -7.82 12.49 -20.50
CA SER A 181 -7.82 13.96 -20.50
C SER A 181 -7.08 14.54 -19.29
N ARG A 182 -7.27 13.97 -18.09
CA ARG A 182 -6.54 14.37 -16.88
C ARG A 182 -5.04 14.08 -17.02
N LEU A 183 -4.69 12.91 -17.52
CA LEU A 183 -3.31 12.56 -17.84
C LEU A 183 -2.71 13.54 -18.85
N MET A 184 -3.40 13.92 -19.92
CA MET A 184 -2.86 14.88 -20.89
C MET A 184 -2.76 16.31 -20.34
N THR A 185 -3.68 16.70 -19.46
CA THR A 185 -3.73 18.04 -18.86
C THR A 185 -2.63 18.22 -17.80
N HIS A 186 -2.42 17.20 -16.97
CA HIS A 186 -1.46 17.26 -15.85
C HIS A 186 -0.14 16.53 -16.14
N GLY A 187 -0.11 15.67 -17.17
CA GLY A 187 0.99 14.76 -17.48
C GLY A 187 2.32 15.43 -17.74
N TRP A 188 2.32 16.62 -18.33
CA TRP A 188 3.55 17.38 -18.52
C TRP A 188 4.24 17.73 -17.18
N GLY A 189 3.47 17.97 -16.12
CA GLY A 189 4.00 18.16 -14.77
C GLY A 189 4.41 16.86 -14.08
N LEU A 190 3.97 15.71 -14.58
CA LEU A 190 4.29 14.37 -14.05
C LEU A 190 5.62 13.84 -14.59
N ILE A 191 6.03 14.23 -15.80
CA ILE A 191 7.25 13.71 -16.45
C ILE A 191 8.50 13.90 -15.57
N PRO A 192 8.79 15.07 -14.97
CA PRO A 192 9.94 15.23 -14.08
C PRO A 192 9.88 14.27 -12.89
N LYS A 193 8.72 14.17 -12.23
CA LYS A 193 8.49 13.29 -11.07
C LYS A 193 8.71 11.81 -11.41
N VAL A 194 8.16 11.36 -12.55
CA VAL A 194 8.34 9.99 -13.04
C VAL A 194 9.79 9.73 -13.44
N SER A 195 10.47 10.72 -14.03
CA SER A 195 11.89 10.61 -14.38
C SER A 195 12.78 10.54 -13.14
N GLU A 196 12.48 11.31 -12.09
CA GLU A 196 13.20 11.26 -10.82
C GLU A 196 12.98 9.91 -10.14
N LEU A 197 11.73 9.43 -10.09
CA LEU A 197 11.40 8.10 -9.60
C LEU A 197 12.15 7.00 -10.37
N PHE A 198 12.16 7.09 -11.70
CA PHE A 198 12.89 6.15 -12.55
C PHE A 198 14.40 6.22 -12.27
N ASN A 199 14.97 7.42 -12.18
CA ASN A 199 16.40 7.57 -11.91
C ASN A 199 16.79 7.05 -10.53
N PHE A 200 15.95 7.22 -9.52
CA PHE A 200 16.16 6.62 -8.22
C PHE A 200 16.05 5.08 -8.29
N VAL A 201 14.99 4.52 -8.87
CA VAL A 201 14.83 3.06 -8.91
C VAL A 201 15.95 2.37 -9.71
N PHE A 202 16.44 2.99 -10.79
CA PHE A 202 17.34 2.35 -11.74
C PHE A 202 18.79 2.83 -11.69
N PHE A 203 19.06 4.04 -11.20
CA PHE A 203 20.37 4.69 -11.35
C PHE A 203 20.96 5.32 -10.09
N THR A 204 20.30 5.29 -8.91
CA THR A 204 21.03 5.61 -7.67
C THR A 204 21.97 4.46 -7.35
N SER A 205 23.20 4.59 -7.86
CA SER A 205 24.29 3.64 -7.68
C SER A 205 25.09 3.85 -6.40
N ASP A 206 24.80 4.88 -5.59
CA ASP A 206 25.79 5.38 -4.64
C ASP A 206 25.22 5.47 -3.22
N CYS A 207 25.93 4.80 -2.29
CA CYS A 207 25.96 5.02 -0.85
C CYS A 207 25.12 6.18 -0.30
N ILE A 208 23.84 5.94 -0.01
CA ILE A 208 22.98 6.91 0.64
C ILE A 208 22.87 6.58 2.13
N SER A 209 22.90 7.60 2.99
CA SER A 209 22.64 7.41 4.42
C SER A 209 21.18 6.98 4.62
N ASP A 210 20.87 6.25 5.68
CA ASP A 210 19.50 5.82 5.94
C ASP A 210 18.52 6.99 6.06
N LYS A 211 18.99 8.11 6.63
CA LYS A 211 18.20 9.33 6.78
C LYS A 211 17.89 9.96 5.43
N ASP A 212 18.88 10.04 4.55
CA ASP A 212 18.69 10.59 3.20
C ASP A 212 17.80 9.66 2.38
N PHE A 213 17.97 8.33 2.51
CA PHE A 213 17.11 7.33 1.89
C PHE A 213 15.65 7.50 2.31
N ILE A 214 15.36 7.61 3.62
CA ILE A 214 14.00 7.82 4.12
C ILE A 214 13.40 9.12 3.55
N GLN A 215 14.19 10.19 3.46
CA GLN A 215 13.72 11.47 2.91
C GLN A 215 13.45 11.39 1.40
N GLU A 216 14.34 10.76 0.62
CA GLU A 216 14.15 10.59 -0.82
C GLU A 216 12.96 9.69 -1.12
N MET A 217 12.83 8.56 -0.41
CA MET A 217 11.66 7.70 -0.50
C MET A 217 10.37 8.43 -0.11
N GLY A 218 10.41 9.29 0.91
CA GLY A 218 9.29 10.16 1.28
C GLY A 218 8.84 11.04 0.11
N ARG A 219 9.77 11.76 -0.53
CA ARG A 219 9.47 12.60 -1.70
C ARG A 219 8.88 11.79 -2.85
N ILE A 220 9.47 10.63 -3.15
CA ILE A 220 8.99 9.71 -4.18
C ILE A 220 7.55 9.25 -3.90
N ILE A 221 7.26 8.86 -2.65
CA ILE A 221 5.93 8.41 -2.25
C ILE A 221 4.93 9.55 -2.36
N GLU A 222 5.28 10.75 -1.88
CA GLU A 222 4.43 11.95 -1.98
C GLU A 222 4.12 12.31 -3.43
N ASP A 223 5.14 12.27 -4.28
CA ASP A 223 4.96 12.51 -5.71
C ASP A 223 4.05 11.46 -6.31
N PHE A 224 4.34 10.18 -6.11
CA PHE A 224 3.54 9.06 -6.63
C PHE A 224 2.08 9.16 -6.18
N THR A 225 1.80 9.41 -4.90
CA THR A 225 0.42 9.55 -4.42
C THR A 225 -0.24 10.82 -4.94
N SER A 226 0.50 11.92 -5.12
CA SER A 226 -0.01 13.12 -5.79
C SER A 226 -0.38 12.86 -7.25
N ILE A 227 0.47 12.12 -7.99
CA ILE A 227 0.17 11.67 -9.36
C ILE A 227 -1.11 10.83 -9.35
N PHE A 228 -1.17 9.82 -8.49
CA PHE A 228 -2.31 8.92 -8.38
C PHE A 228 -3.59 9.71 -8.09
N SER A 229 -3.57 10.59 -7.10
CA SER A 229 -4.70 11.45 -6.77
C SER A 229 -5.10 12.37 -7.93
N LEU A 230 -4.17 12.89 -8.72
CA LEU A 230 -4.50 13.68 -9.92
C LEU A 230 -5.14 12.82 -11.03
N LEU A 231 -4.64 11.61 -11.27
CA LEU A 231 -5.14 10.73 -12.33
C LEU A 231 -6.55 10.22 -12.04
N PHE A 232 -6.78 9.81 -10.79
CA PHE A 232 -8.09 9.37 -10.31
C PHE A 232 -8.96 10.55 -9.85
N GLY A 233 -8.47 11.79 -9.94
CA GLY A 233 -9.19 13.00 -9.54
C GLY A 233 -9.61 13.03 -8.07
N VAL A 234 -8.90 12.29 -7.22
CA VAL A 234 -9.06 12.28 -5.77
C VAL A 234 -8.70 13.66 -5.24
N GLU A 235 -9.71 14.33 -4.69
CA GLU A 235 -9.59 15.64 -4.04
C GLU A 235 -10.07 15.51 -2.60
N LEU A 236 -9.22 14.97 -1.74
CA LEU A 236 -9.52 14.91 -0.32
C LEU A 236 -9.22 16.27 0.32
N VAL A 237 -10.19 16.78 1.07
CA VAL A 237 -10.04 17.95 1.92
C VAL A 237 -10.38 17.50 3.32
N HIS A 238 -9.41 17.52 4.23
CA HIS A 238 -9.68 17.19 5.61
C HIS A 238 -10.45 18.33 6.28
N ASP A 239 -11.70 18.09 6.65
CA ASP A 239 -12.52 18.99 7.45
C ASP A 239 -12.79 18.35 8.82
N PRO A 240 -12.16 18.82 9.93
CA PRO A 240 -12.35 18.23 11.25
C PRO A 240 -13.77 18.41 11.81
N SER A 241 -14.60 19.26 11.18
CA SER A 241 -16.00 19.46 11.55
C SER A 241 -16.94 18.43 10.92
N VAL A 242 -16.52 17.80 9.82
CA VAL A 242 -17.28 16.76 9.12
C VAL A 242 -16.83 15.41 9.64
N LYS A 243 -17.79 14.58 10.06
CA LYS A 243 -17.52 13.18 10.39
C LYS A 243 -17.84 12.34 9.16
N PRO A 244 -16.84 11.73 8.51
CA PRO A 244 -17.09 10.90 7.34
C PRO A 244 -17.92 9.67 7.73
N ILE A 245 -18.69 9.15 6.78
CA ILE A 245 -19.55 7.99 7.00
C ILE A 245 -18.67 6.74 6.91
N HIS A 246 -18.71 5.90 7.95
CA HIS A 246 -17.99 4.63 7.88
C HIS A 246 -18.79 3.61 7.08
N TYR A 247 -18.26 3.23 5.91
CA TYR A 247 -18.75 2.10 5.14
C TYR A 247 -17.93 0.86 5.46
N SER A 248 -18.61 -0.25 5.79
CA SER A 248 -17.94 -1.54 5.90
C SER A 248 -17.50 -2.02 4.51
N GLN A 249 -16.45 -2.84 4.44
CA GLN A 249 -15.99 -3.41 3.16
C GLN A 249 -17.11 -4.16 2.43
N THR A 250 -17.95 -4.91 3.15
CA THR A 250 -19.11 -5.58 2.57
C THR A 250 -20.07 -4.60 1.93
N LYS A 251 -20.34 -3.46 2.59
CA LYS A 251 -21.25 -2.45 2.05
C LYS A 251 -20.68 -1.74 0.83
N LEU A 252 -19.37 -1.45 0.84
CA LEU A 252 -18.68 -0.89 -0.34
C LEU A 252 -18.77 -1.84 -1.54
N ASN A 253 -18.51 -3.14 -1.32
CA ASN A 253 -18.62 -4.14 -2.38
C ASN A 253 -20.04 -4.21 -2.94
N GLU A 254 -21.08 -4.19 -2.09
CA GLU A 254 -22.48 -4.15 -2.56
C GLU A 254 -22.76 -2.94 -3.45
N ILE A 255 -22.26 -1.75 -3.07
CA ILE A 255 -22.44 -0.52 -3.85
C ILE A 255 -21.75 -0.64 -5.22
N PHE A 256 -20.52 -1.17 -5.24
CA PHE A 256 -19.79 -1.35 -6.50
C PHE A 256 -20.42 -2.42 -7.39
N ASP A 257 -20.88 -3.54 -6.82
CA ASP A 257 -21.56 -4.59 -7.56
C ASP A 257 -22.87 -4.07 -8.20
N GLU A 258 -23.66 -3.27 -7.45
CA GLU A 258 -24.86 -2.61 -7.96
C GLU A 258 -24.52 -1.64 -9.10
N TYR A 259 -23.45 -0.86 -8.95
CA TYR A 259 -22.97 0.05 -10.00
C TYR A 259 -22.59 -0.72 -11.27
N TYR A 260 -21.79 -1.79 -11.18
CA TYR A 260 -21.39 -2.61 -12.33
C TYR A 260 -22.58 -3.31 -13.01
N ALA A 261 -23.54 -3.80 -12.22
CA ALA A 261 -24.76 -4.39 -12.75
C ALA A 261 -25.56 -3.36 -13.58
N ASN A 262 -25.67 -2.13 -13.10
CA ASN A 262 -26.34 -1.04 -13.81
C ASN A 262 -25.60 -0.66 -15.11
N GLN A 263 -24.27 -0.53 -15.07
CA GLN A 263 -23.46 -0.27 -16.27
C GLN A 263 -23.61 -1.37 -17.33
N THR A 264 -23.66 -2.63 -16.89
CA THR A 264 -23.87 -3.77 -17.78
C THR A 264 -25.25 -3.73 -18.43
N GLN A 265 -26.29 -3.34 -17.69
CA GLN A 265 -27.64 -3.18 -18.24
C GLN A 265 -27.69 -2.06 -19.29
N ILE A 266 -27.09 -0.90 -19.01
CA ILE A 266 -27.00 0.21 -19.96
C ILE A 266 -26.29 -0.24 -21.24
N ALA A 267 -25.18 -1.00 -21.12
CA ALA A 267 -24.45 -1.53 -22.27
C ALA A 267 -25.28 -2.53 -23.10
N GLN A 268 -26.19 -3.29 -22.49
CA GLN A 268 -27.09 -4.21 -23.19
C GLN A 268 -28.27 -3.50 -23.87
N GLU A 269 -28.73 -2.39 -23.31
CA GLU A 269 -29.85 -1.59 -23.86
C GLU A 269 -29.40 -0.68 -25.00
N LEU A 270 -28.11 -0.32 -25.06
CA LEU A 270 -27.56 0.33 -26.23
C LEU A 270 -27.76 -0.62 -27.42
N PRO A 271 -28.59 -0.24 -28.43
CA PRO A 271 -28.77 -1.08 -29.60
C PRO A 271 -27.37 -1.35 -30.14
N SER A 272 -27.08 -2.61 -30.47
CA SER A 272 -25.85 -3.01 -31.13
C SER A 272 -25.74 -2.17 -32.40
N LEU A 273 -25.14 -0.99 -32.26
CA LEU A 273 -24.90 -0.06 -33.34
C LEU A 273 -23.91 -0.85 -34.17
N ASP A 274 -24.41 -1.39 -35.29
CA ASP A 274 -23.68 -2.10 -36.33
C ASP A 274 -22.56 -1.20 -36.85
N TYR A 275 -21.54 -0.95 -36.04
CA TYR A 275 -20.34 -0.20 -36.39
C TYR A 275 -19.48 -0.97 -37.40
N PHE A 276 -19.86 -2.21 -37.72
CA PHE A 276 -19.30 -2.99 -38.83
C PHE A 276 -20.02 -2.76 -40.17
N GLY A 277 -21.14 -2.02 -40.22
CA GLY A 277 -21.92 -1.81 -41.45
C GLY A 277 -21.59 -0.55 -42.27
N ALA A 278 -20.81 0.40 -41.73
CA ALA A 278 -20.55 1.69 -42.37
C ALA A 278 -19.10 1.89 -42.86
N MET A 279 -18.31 0.80 -42.90
CA MET A 279 -16.92 0.81 -43.35
C MET A 279 -16.68 -0.15 -44.53
N TRP A 280 -17.61 -0.17 -45.50
CA TRP A 280 -17.42 -0.71 -46.86
C TRP A 280 -18.25 0.08 -47.87
#